data_AF-A0ABD1VSN4-F1
#
_entry.id   AF-A0ABD1VSN4-F1
#
_cell.length_a   1.000
_cell.length_b   1.000
_cell.length_c   1.000
_cell.angle_alpha   90.00
_cell.angle_beta   90.00
_cell.angle_gamma   90.00
#
_symmetry.space_group_name_H-M   'P 1'
#
loop_
_entity.id
_entity.type
_entity.pdbx_description
1 polymer ?
#
loop_
_entity_poly.entity_id
_entity_poly.type
_entity_poly.pdbx_seq_one_letter_code
_entity_poly.pdbx_strand_id
1 'polypeptide(L)'
;MSTKSKSALSETPNQKASPATPRVSKPSRGIAKSEVDSPSPLQSSRLSVDRSPRSVPSKPTVDRRSPKLTTPPDKKTTRILKPSELQAELNLAQEDLRKAKEKLVLVENEKAQALDELKEAQRLTEEANEKLREALVAQKQAEENSEIEKFRTC
;
A
#
# COMPACT_ATOMS: atom_id res chain seq x y z
N MET A 1 -39.96 -45.96 44.36
CA MET A 1 -39.08 -46.71 43.44
C MET A 1 -38.04 -45.77 42.86
N SER A 2 -36.82 -46.27 42.76
CA SER A 2 -35.60 -45.55 42.39
C SER A 2 -35.31 -45.73 40.90
N THR A 3 -34.99 -44.65 40.19
CA THR A 3 -33.86 -44.66 39.23
C THR A 3 -33.25 -43.26 39.18
N LYS A 4 -32.01 -43.18 39.65
CA LYS A 4 -31.07 -42.07 39.54
C LYS A 4 -30.30 -42.15 38.21
N SER A 5 -29.98 -41.01 37.64
CA SER A 5 -28.77 -40.76 36.81
C SER A 5 -28.31 -39.32 37.18
N LYS A 6 -27.23 -39.07 37.93
CA LYS A 6 -25.79 -39.02 37.55
C LYS A 6 -25.59 -38.38 36.16
N SER A 7 -24.79 -37.34 35.91
CA SER A 7 -23.61 -36.81 36.59
C SER A 7 -23.40 -35.34 36.22
N ALA A 8 -22.78 -34.58 37.13
CA ALA A 8 -22.15 -33.30 36.87
C ALA A 8 -20.95 -33.44 35.90
N LEU A 9 -20.60 -32.38 35.19
CA LEU A 9 -19.34 -31.63 35.36
C LEU A 9 -19.15 -30.62 34.21
N SER A 10 -19.02 -29.36 34.60
CA SER A 10 -18.51 -28.26 33.80
C SER A 10 -17.04 -28.50 33.46
N GLU A 11 -16.61 -28.30 32.21
CA GLU A 11 -15.21 -27.94 31.95
C GLU A 11 -15.04 -27.26 30.57
N THR A 12 -14.68 -25.98 30.61
CA THR A 12 -14.10 -25.21 29.52
C THR A 12 -12.63 -25.58 29.32
N PRO A 13 -12.12 -25.81 28.10
CA PRO A 13 -10.69 -25.74 27.84
C PRO A 13 -10.33 -24.35 27.33
N ASN A 14 -9.86 -23.52 28.26
CA ASN A 14 -9.04 -22.36 27.99
C ASN A 14 -7.64 -22.89 27.60
N GLN A 15 -7.24 -22.75 26.34
CA GLN A 15 -5.86 -23.06 25.90
C GLN A 15 -5.35 -21.89 25.04
N LYS A 16 -4.58 -21.03 25.70
CA LYS A 16 -3.60 -20.14 25.09
C LYS A 16 -2.50 -20.98 24.44
N ALA A 17 -2.20 -20.75 23.18
CA ALA A 17 -0.83 -20.82 22.65
C ALA A 17 -0.76 -20.16 21.27
N SER A 18 -0.11 -19.00 21.18
CA SER A 18 0.41 -18.46 19.93
C SER A 18 1.55 -19.36 19.42
N PRO A 19 1.73 -19.46 18.09
CA PRO A 19 3.09 -19.38 17.57
C PRO A 19 3.23 -18.50 16.31
N ALA A 20 4.20 -17.61 16.41
CA ALA A 20 5.24 -17.18 15.46
C ALA A 20 4.93 -17.02 13.95
N THR A 21 5.39 -15.88 13.44
CA THR A 21 5.43 -15.40 12.05
C THR A 21 6.19 -16.32 11.07
N PRO A 22 5.86 -16.30 9.76
CA PRO A 22 6.68 -16.96 8.75
C PRO A 22 7.95 -16.14 8.47
N ARG A 23 9.12 -16.72 8.77
CA ARG A 23 10.43 -16.19 8.39
C ARG A 23 10.65 -16.37 6.88
N VAL A 24 10.98 -15.27 6.21
CA VAL A 24 11.45 -15.19 4.82
C VAL A 24 12.63 -16.14 4.59
N SER A 25 12.46 -17.12 3.71
CA SER A 25 13.53 -18.01 3.24
C SER A 25 14.26 -17.37 2.05
N LYS A 26 15.56 -17.08 2.23
CA LYS A 26 16.51 -16.70 1.18
C LYS A 26 16.83 -17.92 0.29
N PRO A 27 17.09 -17.75 -1.03
CA PRO A 27 17.45 -18.87 -1.91
C PRO A 27 18.91 -19.27 -1.74
N SER A 28 19.19 -20.55 -1.49
CA SER A 28 20.54 -21.13 -1.44
C SER A 28 20.88 -21.92 -2.71
N ARG A 29 21.77 -21.32 -3.50
CA ARG A 29 22.87 -21.87 -4.32
C ARG A 29 23.03 -23.40 -4.47
N GLY A 30 23.08 -23.89 -5.72
CA GLY A 30 23.71 -25.15 -6.15
C GLY A 30 23.12 -25.70 -7.47
N ILE A 31 23.60 -25.27 -8.65
CA ILE A 31 24.61 -25.93 -9.52
C ILE A 31 24.14 -27.26 -10.15
N ALA A 32 23.76 -27.19 -11.44
CA ALA A 32 23.94 -28.23 -12.44
C ALA A 32 24.15 -27.54 -13.81
N LYS A 33 25.00 -28.14 -14.64
CA LYS A 33 25.87 -27.49 -15.63
C LYS A 33 25.19 -27.17 -16.97
N SER A 34 25.63 -26.09 -17.61
CA SER A 34 25.77 -26.02 -19.08
C SER A 34 26.88 -25.02 -19.43
N GLU A 35 27.93 -25.56 -20.04
CA GLU A 35 29.13 -24.92 -20.54
C GLU A 35 28.85 -24.47 -21.98
N VAL A 36 28.80 -23.17 -22.25
CA VAL A 36 29.03 -22.60 -23.58
C VAL A 36 29.71 -21.24 -23.37
N ASP A 37 31.01 -21.25 -23.63
CA ASP A 37 31.85 -20.20 -24.24
C ASP A 37 31.63 -18.72 -23.85
N SER A 38 32.68 -18.12 -23.31
CA SER A 38 32.86 -16.66 -23.16
C SER A 38 33.77 -16.16 -24.30
N PRO A 39 33.70 -14.88 -24.75
CA PRO A 39 34.33 -13.82 -23.97
C PRO A 39 33.63 -12.43 -23.99
N SER A 40 33.71 -11.76 -22.82
CA SER A 40 33.72 -10.31 -22.52
C SER A 40 33.03 -9.27 -23.41
N PRO A 41 32.15 -8.43 -22.83
CA PRO A 41 31.86 -7.10 -23.32
C PRO A 41 32.57 -6.03 -22.48
N LEU A 42 33.68 -5.52 -23.01
CA LEU A 42 34.11 -4.15 -22.74
C LEU A 42 33.15 -3.23 -23.47
N GLN A 43 32.42 -2.37 -22.76
CA GLN A 43 32.23 -0.94 -23.13
C GLN A 43 31.36 -0.19 -22.13
N SER A 44 32.07 0.65 -21.37
CA SER A 44 31.67 1.92 -20.75
C SER A 44 30.18 2.30 -20.77
N SER A 45 29.55 2.21 -19.60
CA SER A 45 28.37 3.01 -19.27
C SER A 45 28.79 4.47 -19.06
N ARG A 46 28.53 5.33 -20.06
CA ARG A 46 28.69 6.78 -19.97
C ARG A 46 27.33 7.39 -19.63
N LEU A 47 27.08 7.62 -18.35
CA LEU A 47 26.07 8.58 -17.89
C LEU A 47 26.71 9.47 -16.82
N SER A 48 27.36 10.54 -17.29
CA SER A 48 27.95 11.58 -16.45
C SER A 48 27.62 12.95 -17.05
N VAL A 49 26.57 13.60 -16.54
CA VAL A 49 26.31 15.06 -16.62
C VAL A 49 25.41 15.37 -15.42
N ASP A 50 25.94 15.76 -14.26
CA ASP A 50 26.38 17.10 -13.85
C ASP A 50 25.39 17.67 -12.80
N ARG A 51 25.91 18.50 -11.89
CA ARG A 51 25.24 19.20 -10.77
C ARG A 51 25.22 18.49 -9.42
N SER A 52 26.40 18.33 -8.84
CA SER A 52 26.58 18.39 -7.38
C SER A 52 27.23 19.72 -7.00
N PRO A 53 26.57 20.61 -6.21
CA PRO A 53 27.17 21.88 -5.83
C PRO A 53 28.25 21.68 -4.74
N ARG A 54 29.49 21.81 -5.20
CA ARG A 54 30.75 22.17 -4.51
C ARG A 54 30.65 22.55 -3.03
N SER A 55 31.09 21.66 -2.13
CA SER A 55 31.49 22.03 -0.77
C SER A 55 32.91 22.58 -0.75
N VAL A 56 33.07 23.72 -0.09
CA VAL A 56 34.31 24.50 0.05
C VAL A 56 35.15 23.90 1.19
N PRO A 57 36.48 23.69 1.05
CA PRO A 57 37.31 23.26 2.17
C PRO A 57 37.78 24.46 2.98
N SER A 58 37.23 24.66 4.17
CA SER A 58 37.82 25.54 5.18
C SER A 58 38.41 24.69 6.30
N LYS A 59 39.73 24.51 6.25
CA LYS A 59 40.54 24.31 7.46
C LYS A 59 41.03 25.67 7.92
N PRO A 60 41.07 25.91 9.24
CA PRO A 60 42.38 26.09 9.82
C PRO A 60 42.61 25.17 11.02
N THR A 61 43.83 24.66 11.04
CA THR A 61 44.57 24.13 12.19
C THR A 61 44.47 25.10 13.36
N VAL A 62 44.21 24.61 14.58
CA VAL A 62 44.87 25.05 15.84
C VAL A 62 44.32 24.25 17.04
N ASP A 63 45.29 23.76 17.82
CA ASP A 63 45.26 23.29 19.21
C ASP A 63 44.30 22.20 19.69
N ARG A 64 44.86 20.99 19.78
CA ARG A 64 44.54 20.00 20.81
C ARG A 64 44.83 20.61 22.21
N ARG A 65 43.84 21.23 22.84
CA ARG A 65 43.80 21.37 24.30
C ARG A 65 42.44 20.94 24.85
N SER A 66 42.40 19.66 25.23
CA SER A 66 41.67 19.09 26.38
C SER A 66 40.19 19.44 26.58
N PRO A 67 39.26 18.50 26.32
CA PRO A 67 37.96 18.50 26.99
C PRO A 67 38.08 17.77 28.33
N LYS A 68 38.10 18.52 29.43
CA LYS A 68 37.80 17.98 30.75
C LYS A 68 36.37 17.44 30.69
N LEU A 69 36.23 16.12 30.81
CA LEU A 69 34.98 15.40 31.05
C LEU A 69 34.42 15.82 32.42
N THR A 70 33.62 16.88 32.46
CA THR A 70 32.79 17.19 33.63
C THR A 70 31.47 17.79 33.18
N THR A 71 30.42 16.96 33.19
CA THR A 71 29.02 17.22 33.60
C THR A 71 28.05 16.39 32.73
N PRO A 72 27.18 15.55 33.33
CA PRO A 72 26.06 14.99 32.59
C PRO A 72 25.11 16.16 32.26
N PRO A 73 24.59 16.28 31.03
CA PRO A 73 23.61 17.31 30.72
C PRO A 73 22.41 17.08 31.65
N ASP A 74 22.18 18.12 32.45
CA ASP A 74 21.09 18.24 33.39
C ASP A 74 19.80 17.67 32.81
N LYS A 75 19.12 16.94 33.68
CA LYS A 75 17.77 16.44 33.55
C LYS A 75 16.99 17.43 32.70
N LYS A 76 16.57 16.97 31.51
CA LYS A 76 15.51 17.61 30.72
C LYS A 76 14.37 17.78 31.70
N THR A 77 14.28 18.99 32.25
CA THR A 77 13.23 19.36 33.16
C THR A 77 12.00 19.20 32.30
N THR A 78 11.23 18.15 32.56
CA THR A 78 9.82 18.09 32.23
C THR A 78 9.28 19.42 32.71
N ARG A 79 9.23 20.43 31.83
CA ARG A 79 8.51 21.66 32.11
C ARG A 79 7.10 21.16 32.24
N ILE A 80 6.66 21.04 33.49
CA ILE A 80 5.28 20.90 33.82
C ILE A 80 4.64 22.11 33.17
N LEU A 81 4.02 21.90 32.00
CA LEU A 81 3.29 22.92 31.27
C LEU A 81 2.29 23.50 32.26
N LYS A 82 2.20 24.82 32.31
CA LYS A 82 1.30 25.46 33.27
C LYS A 82 -0.12 24.91 33.01
N PRO A 83 -0.94 24.68 34.04
CA PRO A 83 -2.29 24.11 33.86
C PRO A 83 -3.12 24.82 32.80
N SER A 84 -2.93 26.14 32.63
CA SER A 84 -3.57 26.96 31.59
C SER A 84 -3.11 26.63 30.16
N GLU A 85 -1.83 26.31 29.99
CA GLU A 85 -1.25 25.92 28.70
C GLU A 85 -1.73 24.52 28.31
N LEU A 86 -1.77 23.58 29.27
CA LEU A 86 -2.39 22.26 29.09
C LEU A 86 -3.87 22.35 28.72
N GLN A 87 -4.62 23.26 29.33
CA GLN A 87 -6.03 23.46 29.02
C GLN A 87 -6.23 24.01 27.59
N ALA A 88 -5.37 24.92 27.15
CA ALA A 88 -5.41 25.46 25.78
C ALA A 88 -5.07 24.37 24.75
N GLU A 89 -4.04 23.56 25.00
CA GLU A 89 -3.69 22.42 24.15
C GLU A 89 -4.82 21.38 24.08
N LEU A 90 -5.48 21.09 25.21
CA LEU A 90 -6.62 20.17 25.25
C LEU A 90 -7.78 20.68 24.38
N ASN A 91 -8.11 21.98 24.50
CA ASN A 91 -9.19 22.58 23.69
C ASN A 91 -8.85 22.54 22.20
N LEU A 92 -7.60 22.87 21.82
CA LEU A 92 -7.12 22.77 20.44
C LEU A 92 -7.23 21.35 19.91
N ALA A 93 -6.77 20.36 20.68
CA ALA A 93 -6.86 18.95 20.30
C ALA A 93 -8.32 18.48 20.13
N GLN A 94 -9.24 18.98 20.96
CA GLN A 94 -10.68 18.70 20.82
C GLN A 94 -11.28 19.32 19.55
N GLU A 95 -10.89 20.53 19.19
CA GLU A 95 -11.31 21.15 17.93
C GLU A 95 -10.76 20.41 16.72
N ASP A 96 -9.49 20.03 16.74
CA ASP A 96 -8.87 19.28 15.64
C ASP A 96 -9.48 17.90 15.50
N LEU A 97 -9.81 17.23 16.61
CA LEU A 97 -10.57 15.98 16.60
C LEU A 97 -11.95 16.17 15.95
N ARG A 98 -12.64 17.27 16.24
CA ARG A 98 -13.94 17.59 15.63
C ARG A 98 -13.80 17.80 14.13
N LYS A 99 -12.85 18.64 13.70
CA LYS A 99 -12.55 18.90 12.28
C LYS A 99 -12.15 17.63 11.54
N ALA A 100 -11.36 16.76 12.18
CA ALA A 100 -10.95 15.48 11.59
C ALA A 100 -12.14 14.55 11.37
N LYS A 101 -13.07 14.49 12.33
CA LYS A 101 -14.32 13.71 12.19
C LYS A 101 -15.20 14.24 11.06
N GLU A 102 -15.37 15.56 10.95
CA GLU A 102 -16.15 16.17 9.87
C GLU A 102 -15.54 15.88 8.49
N LYS A 103 -14.21 16.02 8.36
CA LYS A 103 -13.49 15.66 7.13
C LYS A 103 -13.63 14.17 6.79
N LEU A 104 -13.59 13.30 7.80
CA LEU A 104 -13.77 11.87 7.63
C LEU A 104 -15.16 11.55 7.06
N VAL A 105 -16.22 12.17 7.60
CA VAL A 105 -17.58 12.02 7.06
C VAL A 105 -17.67 12.51 5.61
N LEU A 106 -17.05 13.65 5.28
CA LEU A 106 -17.03 14.17 3.92
C LEU A 106 -16.37 13.19 2.95
N VAL A 107 -15.20 12.66 3.31
CA VAL A 107 -14.48 11.67 2.49
C VAL A 107 -15.27 10.37 2.35
N GLU A 108 -15.97 9.93 3.40
CA GLU A 108 -16.84 8.75 3.34
C GLU A 108 -18.00 8.94 2.36
N ASN A 109 -18.63 10.12 2.35
CA ASN A 109 -19.70 10.46 1.42
C ASN A 109 -19.18 10.55 -0.03
N GLU A 110 -18.05 11.22 -0.26
CA GLU A 110 -17.42 11.30 -1.59
C GLU A 110 -17.04 9.91 -2.10
N LYS A 111 -16.51 9.04 -1.24
CA LYS A 111 -16.22 7.65 -1.58
C LYS A 111 -17.50 6.89 -1.97
N ALA A 112 -18.58 7.07 -1.24
CA ALA A 112 -19.86 6.43 -1.57
C ALA A 112 -20.37 6.87 -2.94
N GLN A 113 -20.33 8.18 -3.21
CA GLN A 113 -20.72 8.74 -4.51
C GLN A 113 -19.83 8.19 -5.65
N ALA A 114 -18.51 8.19 -5.47
CA ALA A 114 -17.59 7.67 -6.48
C ALA A 114 -17.80 6.18 -6.77
N LEU A 115 -18.22 5.39 -5.77
CA LEU A 115 -18.55 3.97 -5.96
C LEU A 115 -19.83 3.79 -6.76
N ASP A 116 -20.82 4.66 -6.59
CA ASP A 116 -22.07 4.58 -7.35
C ASP A 116 -21.87 5.03 -8.80
N GLU A 117 -21.12 6.12 -9.03
CA GLU A 117 -20.71 6.55 -10.38
C GLU A 117 -19.92 5.46 -11.12
N LEU A 118 -19.02 4.75 -10.41
CA LEU A 118 -18.28 3.63 -10.99
C LEU A 118 -19.20 2.49 -11.45
N LYS A 119 -20.22 2.14 -10.65
CA LYS A 119 -21.19 1.09 -11.03
C LYS A 119 -22.01 1.51 -12.24
N GLU A 120 -22.42 2.78 -12.32
CA GLU A 120 -23.14 3.30 -13.48
C GLU A 120 -22.29 3.27 -14.74
N ALA A 121 -21.02 3.70 -14.65
CA ALA A 121 -20.08 3.63 -15.77
C ALA A 121 -19.84 2.19 -16.25
N GLN A 122 -19.75 1.23 -15.32
CA GLN A 122 -19.69 -0.20 -15.64
C GLN A 122 -20.92 -0.66 -16.42
N ARG A 123 -22.13 -0.35 -15.93
CA ARG A 123 -23.39 -0.69 -16.62
C ARG A 123 -23.45 -0.13 -18.04
N LEU A 124 -23.08 1.15 -18.22
CA LEU A 124 -23.05 1.78 -19.54
C LEU A 124 -22.03 1.14 -20.48
N THR A 125 -20.89 0.70 -19.94
CA THR A 125 -19.87 -0.01 -20.71
C THR A 125 -20.35 -1.39 -21.14
N GLU A 126 -21.06 -2.11 -20.25
CA GLU A 126 -21.68 -3.40 -20.57
C GLU A 126 -22.75 -3.26 -21.66
N GLU A 127 -23.64 -2.27 -21.55
CA GLU A 127 -24.67 -1.99 -22.55
C GLU A 127 -24.06 -1.64 -23.92
N ALA A 128 -23.01 -0.82 -23.94
CA ALA A 128 -22.31 -0.50 -25.19
C ALA A 128 -21.66 -1.73 -25.83
N ASN A 129 -21.09 -2.63 -25.02
CA ASN A 129 -20.52 -3.89 -25.50
C ASN A 129 -21.59 -4.84 -26.04
N GLU A 130 -22.77 -4.89 -25.43
CA GLU A 130 -23.90 -5.68 -25.92
C GLU A 130 -24.36 -5.17 -27.28
N LYS A 131 -24.60 -3.87 -27.42
CA LYS A 131 -24.96 -3.25 -28.72
C LYS A 131 -23.92 -3.49 -29.80
N LEU A 132 -22.63 -3.44 -29.45
CA LEU A 132 -21.55 -3.76 -30.39
C LEU A 132 -21.62 -5.21 -30.86
N ARG A 133 -21.87 -6.16 -29.95
CA ARG A 133 -22.01 -7.59 -30.31
C ARG A 133 -23.21 -7.80 -31.22
N GLU A 134 -24.35 -7.18 -30.91
CA GLU A 134 -25.55 -7.23 -31.75
C GLU A 134 -25.28 -6.67 -33.15
N ALA A 135 -24.62 -5.51 -33.26
CA ALA A 135 -24.27 -4.91 -34.53
C ALA A 135 -23.34 -5.80 -35.36
N LEU A 136 -22.36 -6.46 -34.73
CA LEU A 136 -21.47 -7.40 -35.41
C LEU A 136 -22.22 -8.64 -35.93
N VAL A 137 -23.20 -9.15 -35.18
CA VAL A 137 -24.03 -10.27 -35.64
C VAL A 137 -24.91 -9.84 -36.80
N ALA A 138 -25.57 -8.68 -36.69
CA ALA A 138 -26.40 -8.14 -37.77
C ALA A 138 -25.59 -7.86 -39.04
N GLN A 139 -24.37 -7.35 -38.91
CA GLN A 139 -23.45 -7.15 -40.04
C GLN A 139 -23.16 -8.47 -40.75
N LYS A 140 -22.76 -9.52 -40.01
CA LYS A 140 -22.48 -10.84 -40.60
C LYS A 140 -23.70 -11.42 -41.32
N GLN A 141 -24.88 -11.33 -40.72
CA GLN A 141 -26.11 -11.78 -41.35
C GLN A 141 -26.44 -10.99 -42.62
N ALA A 142 -26.22 -9.68 -42.62
CA ALA A 142 -26.42 -8.85 -43.80
C ALA A 142 -25.42 -9.20 -44.93
N GLU A 143 -24.16 -9.45 -44.58
CA GLU A 143 -23.13 -9.93 -45.52
C GLU A 143 -23.52 -11.28 -46.13
N GLU A 144 -23.86 -12.27 -45.30
CA GLU A 144 -24.33 -13.60 -45.73
C GLU A 144 -25.57 -13.51 -46.64
N ASN A 145 -26.57 -12.69 -46.27
CA ASN A 145 -27.77 -12.48 -47.07
C ASN A 145 -27.46 -11.84 -48.43
N SER A 146 -26.54 -10.88 -48.47
CA SER A 146 -26.10 -10.23 -49.71
C SER A 146 -25.39 -11.20 -50.66
N GLU A 147 -24.63 -12.16 -50.12
CA GLU A 147 -24.01 -13.21 -50.91
C GLU A 147 -25.06 -14.16 -51.50
N ILE A 148 -26.02 -14.61 -50.68
CA ILE A 148 -27.13 -15.45 -51.13
C ILE A 148 -27.94 -14.76 -52.24
N GLU A 149 -28.21 -13.46 -52.12
CA GLU A 149 -28.93 -12.71 -53.14
C GLU A 149 -28.18 -12.67 -54.47
N LYS A 150 -26.86 -12.40 -54.44
CA LYS A 150 -26.01 -12.46 -55.65
C LYS A 150 -26.17 -13.79 -56.37
N PHE A 151 -26.16 -14.91 -55.65
CA PHE A 151 -26.36 -16.23 -56.23
C PHE A 151 -27.76 -16.48 -56.81
N ARG A 152 -28.81 -15.80 -56.30
CA ARG A 152 -30.19 -15.97 -56.79
C ARG A 152 -30.51 -15.10 -58.00
N THR A 153 -29.76 -14.01 -58.17
CA THR A 153 -29.92 -13.07 -59.30
C THR A 153 -28.93 -13.30 -60.44
N CYS A 154 -28.04 -14.28 -60.33
CA CYS A 154 -27.18 -14.77 -61.41
C CYS A 154 -27.79 -15.99 -62.09
#